data_AF-A0AAN6YKH6-F1
#
_entry.id   AF-A0AAN6YKH6-F1
#
_cell.length_a   1.000
_cell.length_b   1.000
_cell.length_c   1.000
_cell.angle_alpha   90.00
_cell.angle_beta   90.00
_cell.angle_gamma   90.00
#
_symmetry.space_group_name_H-M   'P 1'
#
loop_
_entity.id
_entity.type
_entity.pdbx_description
1 polymer ?
#
loop_
_entity_poly.entity_id
_entity_poly.type
_entity_poly.pdbx_seq_one_letter_code
_entity_poly.pdbx_strand_id
1 'polypeptide(L)' 'PKGTTGRKQLTLEYRVRIRTLFNDAHMTKKEIEERTGFSADHIRHTIRNPETAEKWARGRPRKLSPQQE' A
#
# COMPACT_ATOMS: atom_id res chain seq x y z
N PRO A 1 18.83 15.59 -5.43
CA PRO A 1 17.68 14.87 -4.85
C PRO A 1 17.50 13.50 -5.51
N LYS A 2 17.98 12.42 -4.87
CA LYS A 2 17.82 11.04 -5.37
C LYS A 2 16.33 10.68 -5.30
N GLY A 3 15.66 10.75 -6.44
CA GLY A 3 14.29 10.27 -6.62
C GLY A 3 14.22 8.84 -6.09
N THR A 4 13.27 8.62 -5.19
CA THR A 4 13.12 7.40 -4.42
C THR A 4 12.81 6.25 -5.38
N THR A 5 13.83 5.45 -5.69
CA THR A 5 13.75 4.28 -6.56
C THR A 5 12.63 3.34 -6.09
N GLY A 6 11.60 3.19 -6.92
CA GLY A 6 10.79 1.97 -6.99
C GLY A 6 9.96 1.58 -5.77
N ARG A 7 9.25 2.51 -5.10
CA ARG A 7 8.15 2.09 -4.20
C ARG A 7 7.06 1.44 -5.06
N LYS A 8 7.04 0.10 -5.12
CA LYS A 8 5.92 -0.66 -5.68
C LYS A 8 4.68 -0.26 -4.89
N GLN A 9 3.75 0.40 -5.57
CA GLN A 9 2.48 0.78 -4.97
C GLN A 9 1.70 -0.49 -4.65
N LEU A 10 1.10 -0.52 -3.46
CA LEU A 10 0.32 -1.65 -2.99
C LEU A 10 -1.08 -1.61 -3.65
N THR A 11 -1.14 -2.04 -4.91
CA THR A 11 -2.38 -2.08 -5.71
C THR A 11 -3.39 -3.07 -5.12
N LEU A 12 -4.65 -2.94 -5.53
CA LEU A 12 -5.72 -3.87 -5.11
C LEU A 12 -5.38 -5.33 -5.44
N GLU A 13 -4.83 -5.58 -6.62
CA GLU A 13 -4.40 -6.91 -7.07
C GLU A 13 -3.36 -7.52 -6.11
N TYR A 14 -2.34 -6.75 -5.73
CA TYR A 14 -1.33 -7.22 -4.78
C TYR A 14 -1.92 -7.48 -3.39
N ARG A 15 -2.91 -6.68 -2.97
CA ARG A 15 -3.60 -6.88 -1.69
C ARG A 15 -4.40 -8.18 -1.68
N VAL A 16 -5.11 -8.47 -2.76
CA VAL A 16 -5.81 -9.74 -2.94
C VAL A 16 -4.82 -10.90 -2.93
N ARG A 17 -3.70 -10.79 -3.65
CA ARG A 17 -2.66 -11.82 -3.69
C ARG A 17 -2.04 -12.10 -2.31
N ILE A 18 -1.66 -11.06 -1.57
CA ILE A 18 -1.12 -11.20 -0.20
C ILE A 18 -2.14 -11.89 0.71
N ARG A 19 -3.43 -11.56 0.58
CA ARG A 19 -4.50 -12.22 1.33
C ARG A 19 -4.65 -13.69 0.99
N THR A 20 -4.74 -14.02 -0.28
CA THR A 20 -4.86 -15.42 -0.72
C THR A 20 -3.69 -16.25 -0.21
N LEU A 21 -2.46 -15.71 -0.27
CA LEU A 21 -1.29 -16.39 0.28
C LEU A 21 -1.37 -16.58 1.81
N PHE A 22 -1.91 -15.60 2.54
CA PHE A 22 -2.02 -15.67 3.99
C PHE A 22 -3.18 -16.53 4.49
N ASN A 23 -4.38 -16.35 3.94
CA ASN A 23 -5.61 -16.99 4.39
C ASN A 23 -5.82 -18.37 3.76
N ASP A 24 -5.60 -18.51 2.46
CA ASP A 24 -5.94 -19.73 1.72
C ASP A 24 -4.76 -20.70 1.69
N ALA A 25 -3.55 -20.17 1.47
CA ALA A 25 -2.32 -20.96 1.45
C ALA A 25 -1.63 -21.08 2.81
N HIS A 26 -2.18 -20.45 3.87
CA HIS A 26 -1.63 -20.44 5.24
C HIS A 26 -0.13 -20.09 5.33
N MET A 27 0.39 -19.27 4.42
CA MET A 27 1.80 -18.89 4.40
C MET A 27 2.13 -17.92 5.52
N THR A 28 3.33 -18.04 6.05
CA THR A 28 3.88 -17.07 6.99
C THR A 28 4.21 -15.75 6.29
N LYS A 29 4.25 -14.66 7.06
CA LYS A 29 4.56 -13.32 6.53
C LYS A 29 5.92 -13.27 5.83
N LYS A 30 6.90 -14.07 6.31
CA LYS A 30 8.24 -14.16 5.72
C LYS A 30 8.20 -14.80 4.33
N GLU A 31 7.45 -15.89 4.18
CA GLU A 31 7.27 -16.54 2.87
C GLU A 31 6.53 -15.63 1.87
N ILE A 32 5.56 -14.86 2.36
CA ILE A 32 4.84 -13.88 1.54
C ILE A 32 5.78 -12.74 1.09
N GLU A 33 6.67 -12.28 1.96
CA GLU A 33 7.71 -11.29 1.64
C GLU A 33 8.65 -11.80 0.55
N GLU A 34 9.14 -13.03 0.67
CA GLU A 34 10.01 -13.66 -0.35
C GLU A 34 9.28 -13.82 -1.70
N ARG A 35 7.99 -14.19 -1.71
CA ARG A 35 7.21 -14.36 -2.95
C ARG A 35 6.80 -13.06 -3.61
N THR A 36 6.46 -12.04 -2.83
CA THR A 36 5.84 -10.81 -3.35
C THR A 36 6.83 -9.65 -3.46
N GLY A 37 7.93 -9.70 -2.70
CA GLY A 37 8.91 -8.64 -2.58
C GLY A 37 8.40 -7.41 -1.81
N PHE A 38 7.26 -7.50 -1.12
CA PHE A 38 6.78 -6.45 -0.21
C PHE A 38 7.32 -6.65 1.19
N SER A 39 7.64 -5.55 1.86
CA SER A 39 8.10 -5.61 3.25
C SER A 39 7.05 -6.20 4.18
N ALA A 40 7.52 -6.83 5.25
CA ALA A 40 6.67 -7.38 6.31
C ALA A 40 5.63 -6.37 6.85
N ASP A 41 5.96 -5.06 6.90
CA ASP A 41 5.04 -4.01 7.34
C ASP A 41 3.88 -3.80 6.36
N HIS A 42 4.14 -3.78 5.04
CA HIS A 42 3.08 -3.71 4.03
C HIS A 42 2.17 -4.93 4.09
N ILE A 43 2.75 -6.12 4.27
CA ILE A 43 2.00 -7.37 4.41
C ILE A 43 1.10 -7.30 5.65
N ARG A 44 1.65 -6.89 6.80
CA ARG A 44 0.88 -6.75 8.05
C ARG A 44 -0.25 -5.73 7.90
N HIS A 45 0.02 -4.59 7.26
CA HIS A 45 -0.99 -3.57 7.01
C HIS A 45 -2.11 -4.09 6.10
N THR A 46 -1.75 -4.79 5.03
CA THR A 46 -2.69 -5.40 4.07
C THR A 46 -3.62 -6.40 4.74
N ILE A 47 -3.07 -7.29 5.57
CA ILE A 47 -3.84 -8.30 6.29
C ILE A 47 -4.83 -7.61 7.24
N ARG A 48 -4.39 -6.60 7.99
CA ARG A 48 -5.21 -5.86 8.97
C ARG A 48 -6.29 -4.97 8.34
N ASN A 49 -6.03 -4.37 7.18
CA ASN A 49 -6.93 -3.39 6.57
C ASN A 49 -7.34 -3.82 5.15
N PRO A 50 -8.47 -4.53 4.99
CA PRO A 50 -8.92 -5.02 3.71
C PRO A 50 -9.33 -4.00 2.68
N GLU A 51 -10.04 -2.98 3.12
CA GLU A 51 -10.87 -2.16 2.25
C GLU A 51 -10.18 -0.86 1.84
N THR A 52 -9.07 -0.51 2.49
CA THR A 52 -8.38 0.74 2.23
C THR A 52 -7.40 0.57 1.09
N ALA A 53 -7.89 0.55 -0.16
CA ALA A 53 -7.08 1.07 -1.26
C ALA A 53 -6.66 2.48 -0.82
N GLU A 54 -5.37 2.63 -0.50
CA GLU A 54 -4.81 3.79 0.19
C GLU A 54 -5.31 5.04 -0.52
N LYS A 55 -6.32 5.70 0.07
CA LYS A 55 -6.90 6.90 -0.54
C LYS A 55 -5.74 7.87 -0.56
N TRP A 56 -5.22 8.16 -1.74
CA TRP A 56 -4.21 9.19 -1.91
C TRP A 56 -4.77 10.39 -1.17
N ALA A 57 -4.03 10.88 -0.18
CA ALA A 57 -4.40 12.09 0.51
C ALA A 57 -4.44 13.17 -0.57
N ARG A 58 -5.63 13.42 -1.15
CA ARG A 58 -5.84 14.57 -2.02
C ARG A 58 -5.47 15.73 -1.13
N GLY A 59 -4.34 16.37 -1.45
CA GLY A 59 -3.75 17.39 -0.61
C GLY A 59 -4.84 18.35 -0.15
N ARG A 60 -4.76 18.77 1.11
CA ARG A 60 -5.67 19.75 1.70
C ARG A 60 -5.90 20.86 0.66
N PRO A 61 -7.15 21.16 0.26
CA PRO A 61 -7.40 22.19 -0.72
C PRO A 61 -6.71 23.48 -0.23
N ARG A 62 -5.84 24.04 -1.07
CA ARG A 62 -5.19 25.31 -0.78
C ARG A 62 -6.30 26.35 -0.65
N LYS A 63 -6.40 27.01 0.51
CA LYS A 63 -7.25 28.21 0.64
C LYS A 63 -6.63 29.25 -0.30
N LEU A 64 -7.28 29.53 -1.43
CA LEU A 64 -6.94 30.69 -2.26
C LEU A 64 -7.25 31.95 -1.42
N SER A 65 -6.26 32.82 -1.25
CA SER A 65 -6.49 34.13 -0.62
C SER A 65 -7.15 35.07 -1.65
N PRO A 66 -8.01 36.01 -1.23
CA PRO A 66 -8.76 36.91 -2.13
C PRO A 66 -7.91 37.80 -3.04
N GLN A 67 -6.59 37.92 -2.80
CA GLN A 67 -5.68 38.73 -3.61
C GLN A 67 -5.20 38.04 -4.91
N GLN A 68 -5.75 36.89 -5.29
CA GLN A 68 -5.34 36.14 -6.49
C GLN A 68 -6.44 35.99 -7.56
N GLU A 69 -7.49 36.81 -7.52
CA GLU A 69 -8.43 36.96 -8.66
C GLU A 69 -7.91 37.99 -9.68
#